data_AF-A0A8H7B6B1-F1
#
_entry.id   AF-A0A8H7B6B1-F1
#
_cell.length_a   1.000
_cell.length_b   1.000
_cell.length_c   1.000
_cell.angle_alpha   90.00
_cell.angle_beta   90.00
_cell.angle_gamma   90.00
#
_symmetry.space_group_name_H-M   'P 1'
#
loop_
_entity.id
_entity.type
_entity.pdbx_description
1 polymer ?
#
loop_
_entity_poly.entity_id
_entity_poly.type
_entity_poly.pdbx_seq_one_letter_code
_entity_poly.pdbx_strand_id
1 'polypeptide(L)'
;SSLAQPNCSSFTHQRTQYMSAPSDYKLSSQDSLPQLDYIEGSSNQVLSFQNANSRRFTVNDEQGHASGTEWEWWSRENRKGRHILLLTHAQAPSRTAHTTRLLRAFARMLTVVAWWDVSWWIGIVFSIGSMCSITAGLLQWLPIAYPDASFGADPSIISGVVSFIRGMLFLLGGMLLVVEAVNANQSDCFGWALKGALNSDGENVDRASADEEKGTNSSDFQPDLRNCTHIHNPDRMKHRIMHTKTFRVEARPKSGPEQTWKWWPTWQDIRIHYRREIGFNANFILFVGTAIYWVTNLLALPGIYDTLPQGALYGLYYPSFLLGAICFFIASMLYIFEVQRQWWKPTPRMIGWWVGMTNLVGSVGWVWSACLGYCSSTWCEYQSALALVWAPTVYLMGNKMTLPVAGKSGKDTLASRLEDEFEKRPDPVALTHNANESQNSSSGVDYEPHPENSIKLDPEREKIVQSICNLYSGSASEDDMMVYGKEAVYDDPWSYCDTRYKIAGQWYGIPKLMKNSRTIKTEVLSSKPDEIIFKLQQEYTPKPMPISKKVNSLITLTLDQDGKVRYHKDMWNEKDYSHEGLGKVMKELNGDHLTKITKPPAEL
;
A
#
# COMPACT_ATOMS: atom_id res chain seq x y z
N SER A 1 64.77 -67.33 5.66
CA SER A 1 63.65 -67.99 4.96
C SER A 1 62.78 -66.94 4.31
N SER A 2 62.74 -66.94 2.98
CA SER A 2 61.70 -66.42 2.08
C SER A 2 60.98 -65.07 2.36
N LEU A 3 61.25 -64.14 1.42
CA LEU A 3 60.28 -63.43 0.55
C LEU A 3 59.65 -62.08 0.97
N ALA A 4 60.07 -61.06 0.19
CA ALA A 4 59.31 -59.98 -0.49
C ALA A 4 58.95 -58.66 0.24
N GLN A 5 59.67 -57.60 -0.15
CA GLN A 5 59.24 -56.18 -0.22
C GLN A 5 58.36 -55.95 -1.49
N PRO A 6 57.70 -54.78 -1.78
CA PRO A 6 57.95 -53.42 -1.23
C PRO A 6 56.72 -52.48 -1.01
N ASN A 7 56.87 -51.46 -0.15
CA ASN A 7 56.88 -50.03 -0.51
C ASN A 7 56.64 -49.14 0.73
N CYS A 8 57.73 -48.55 1.20
CA CYS A 8 57.75 -47.45 2.15
C CYS A 8 57.88 -46.14 1.38
N SER A 9 56.95 -45.21 1.57
CA SER A 9 57.27 -43.78 1.56
C SER A 9 56.44 -43.04 2.61
N SER A 10 57.17 -42.64 3.67
CA SER A 10 56.94 -41.49 4.55
C SER A 10 55.60 -41.36 5.28
N PHE A 11 55.54 -41.92 6.49
CA PHE A 11 54.73 -41.43 7.61
C PHE A 11 55.61 -40.53 8.49
N THR A 12 55.28 -39.24 8.58
CA THR A 12 55.72 -38.40 9.72
C THR A 12 54.70 -37.29 9.99
N HIS A 13 54.27 -37.22 11.25
CA HIS A 13 53.45 -36.19 11.91
C HIS A 13 51.95 -36.11 11.59
N GLN A 14 51.16 -36.98 12.22
CA GLN A 14 49.79 -36.64 12.63
C GLN A 14 49.84 -35.63 13.79
N ARG A 15 49.55 -34.36 13.48
CA ARG A 15 49.16 -33.34 14.46
C ARG A 15 47.73 -32.93 14.11
N THR A 16 46.85 -33.14 15.08
CA THR A 16 45.44 -32.73 15.20
C THR A 16 45.07 -31.52 14.33
N GLN A 17 44.27 -31.72 13.27
CA GLN A 17 43.64 -30.64 12.52
C GLN A 17 42.28 -30.30 13.14
N TYR A 18 42.20 -29.07 13.65
CA TYR A 18 40.98 -28.37 14.00
C TYR A 18 40.10 -28.17 12.76
N MET A 19 38.80 -28.29 12.96
CA MET A 19 37.73 -27.92 12.01
C MET A 19 38.01 -26.57 11.35
N SER A 20 38.34 -26.62 10.06
CA SER A 20 38.34 -25.47 9.17
C SER A 20 36.91 -25.00 8.93
N ALA A 21 36.73 -23.67 8.94
CA ALA A 21 35.48 -22.98 8.71
C ALA A 21 34.82 -23.42 7.38
N PRO A 22 33.49 -23.59 7.31
CA PRO A 22 32.82 -23.82 6.04
C PRO A 22 32.92 -22.54 5.22
N SER A 23 33.70 -22.64 4.15
CA SER A 23 33.81 -21.75 3.01
C SER A 23 32.50 -21.08 2.65
N ASP A 24 32.61 -19.79 2.31
CA ASP A 24 31.67 -19.06 1.46
C ASP A 24 31.10 -20.00 0.39
N TYR A 25 29.78 -20.19 0.40
CA TYR A 25 29.08 -20.77 -0.73
C TYR A 25 29.32 -19.83 -1.91
N LYS A 26 30.34 -20.15 -2.73
CA LYS A 26 30.47 -19.65 -4.08
C LYS A 26 29.14 -19.92 -4.76
N LEU A 27 28.39 -18.87 -5.09
CA LEU A 27 27.44 -18.94 -6.19
C LEU A 27 28.21 -19.56 -7.36
N SER A 28 27.75 -20.69 -7.88
CA SER A 28 28.30 -21.22 -9.12
C SER A 28 28.26 -20.12 -10.16
N SER A 29 29.35 -19.98 -10.91
CA SER A 29 29.53 -19.07 -12.04
C SER A 29 28.57 -19.31 -13.23
N GLN A 30 27.42 -19.95 -12.96
CA GLN A 30 26.32 -20.22 -13.88
C GLN A 30 25.00 -19.53 -13.49
N ASP A 31 24.95 -18.82 -12.34
CA ASP A 31 23.78 -18.04 -11.91
C ASP A 31 23.96 -16.51 -12.09
N SER A 32 24.86 -16.09 -12.99
CA SER A 32 25.00 -14.69 -13.38
C SER A 32 23.77 -14.27 -14.20
N LEU A 33 22.90 -13.46 -13.59
CA LEU A 33 21.88 -12.71 -14.32
C LEU A 33 22.58 -11.95 -15.46
N PRO A 34 22.04 -11.94 -16.70
CA PRO A 34 22.69 -11.25 -17.82
C PRO A 34 22.86 -9.73 -17.63
N GLN A 35 22.37 -9.15 -16.52
CA GLN A 35 22.36 -7.70 -16.25
C GLN A 35 22.82 -7.31 -14.82
N LEU A 36 23.17 -8.25 -13.93
CA LEU A 36 23.65 -7.95 -12.58
C LEU A 36 24.89 -8.77 -12.25
N ASP A 37 26.02 -8.09 -12.09
CA ASP A 37 27.26 -8.71 -11.62
C ASP A 37 27.47 -8.40 -10.14
N TYR A 38 27.78 -9.43 -9.34
CA TYR A 38 28.06 -9.26 -7.92
C TYR A 38 29.43 -8.62 -7.72
N ILE A 39 29.49 -7.58 -6.88
CA ILE A 39 30.75 -6.95 -6.50
C ILE A 39 31.40 -7.78 -5.39
N GLU A 40 32.50 -8.49 -5.71
CA GLU A 40 33.25 -9.28 -4.74
C GLU A 40 33.70 -8.43 -3.55
N GLY A 41 33.56 -8.97 -2.33
CA GLY A 41 33.87 -8.27 -1.08
C GLY A 41 32.85 -7.23 -0.63
N SER A 42 31.74 -7.02 -1.36
CA SER A 42 30.70 -6.05 -0.97
C SER A 42 29.70 -6.55 0.08
N SER A 43 29.71 -7.86 0.36
CA SER A 43 28.86 -8.51 1.37
C SER A 43 29.21 -8.02 2.78
N ASN A 44 28.23 -7.47 3.49
CA ASN A 44 28.36 -7.15 4.90
C ASN A 44 27.53 -8.11 5.75
N GLN A 45 28.07 -8.47 6.91
CA GLN A 45 27.40 -9.24 7.94
C GLN A 45 27.70 -8.62 9.29
N VAL A 46 26.66 -8.45 10.11
CA VAL A 46 26.79 -7.85 11.45
C VAL A 46 27.16 -8.90 12.49
N LEU A 47 26.55 -10.08 12.38
CA LEU A 47 26.78 -11.22 13.24
C LEU A 47 27.43 -12.33 12.41
N SER A 48 28.56 -12.86 12.89
CA SER A 48 29.39 -13.82 12.14
C SER A 48 28.71 -15.17 11.85
N PHE A 49 27.66 -15.52 12.59
CA PHE A 49 26.89 -16.75 12.41
C PHE A 49 25.63 -16.57 11.54
N GLN A 50 25.38 -15.35 11.06
CA GLN A 50 24.23 -15.01 10.22
C GLN A 50 24.66 -14.77 8.77
N ASN A 51 23.69 -14.89 7.86
CA ASN A 51 23.88 -14.53 6.47
C ASN A 51 24.07 -13.02 6.32
N ALA A 52 24.67 -12.63 5.19
CA ALA A 52 24.88 -11.24 4.85
C ALA A 52 23.58 -10.44 4.86
N ASN A 53 23.59 -9.28 5.52
CA ASN A 53 22.43 -8.40 5.58
C ASN A 53 22.41 -7.35 4.46
N SER A 54 23.54 -7.14 3.77
CA SER A 54 23.63 -6.30 2.58
C SER A 54 24.64 -6.82 1.55
N ARG A 55 24.38 -6.59 0.27
CA ARG A 55 25.22 -6.96 -0.88
C ARG A 55 25.11 -5.91 -1.98
N ARG A 56 26.16 -5.70 -2.78
CA ARG A 56 26.10 -4.79 -3.93
C ARG A 56 26.36 -5.51 -5.25
N PHE A 57 25.68 -5.01 -6.28
CA PHE A 57 25.76 -5.54 -7.63
C PHE A 57 25.89 -4.37 -8.61
N THR A 58 26.73 -4.53 -9.62
CA THR A 58 26.80 -3.60 -10.74
C THR A 58 25.68 -3.92 -11.72
N VAL A 59 24.98 -2.88 -12.18
CA VAL A 59 23.94 -3.06 -13.20
C VAL A 59 24.57 -2.86 -14.57
N ASN A 60 24.46 -3.90 -15.40
CA ASN A 60 24.95 -3.90 -16.77
C ASN A 60 23.80 -3.64 -17.73
N ASP A 61 24.12 -2.90 -18.80
CA ASP A 61 23.26 -2.68 -19.95
C ASP A 61 23.07 -3.98 -20.76
N GLU A 62 22.11 -4.02 -21.69
CA GLU A 62 21.85 -5.17 -22.58
C GLU A 62 23.06 -5.58 -23.42
N GLN A 63 24.04 -4.68 -23.56
CA GLN A 63 25.30 -4.89 -24.27
C GLN A 63 26.46 -5.33 -23.35
N GLY A 64 26.21 -5.54 -22.05
CA GLY A 64 27.23 -5.92 -21.05
C GLY A 64 28.10 -4.77 -20.55
N HIS A 65 27.78 -3.52 -20.91
CA HIS A 65 28.50 -2.34 -20.41
C HIS A 65 27.95 -1.89 -19.06
N ALA A 66 28.83 -1.52 -18.12
CA ALA A 66 28.42 -1.00 -16.82
C ALA A 66 27.64 0.31 -16.99
N SER A 67 26.37 0.32 -16.53
CA SER A 67 25.47 1.48 -16.62
C SER A 67 25.88 2.66 -15.71
N GLY A 68 26.89 2.46 -14.86
CA GLY A 68 27.29 3.40 -13.81
C GLY A 68 26.27 3.48 -12.65
N THR A 69 25.31 2.55 -12.59
CA THR A 69 24.33 2.41 -11.52
C THR A 69 24.65 1.17 -10.69
N GLU A 70 24.65 1.30 -9.36
CA GLU A 70 24.82 0.17 -8.44
C GLU A 70 23.46 -0.22 -7.86
N TRP A 71 23.19 -1.51 -7.74
CA TRP A 71 22.06 -2.04 -7.00
C TRP A 71 22.54 -2.51 -5.62
N GLU A 72 21.97 -1.94 -4.56
CA GLU A 72 22.28 -2.35 -3.20
C GLU A 72 21.11 -3.16 -2.62
N TRP A 73 21.38 -4.45 -2.44
CA TRP A 73 20.47 -5.38 -1.80
C TRP A 73 20.62 -5.29 -0.29
N TRP A 74 19.48 -5.24 0.40
CA TRP A 74 19.39 -5.30 1.86
C TRP A 74 18.36 -6.34 2.26
N SER A 75 18.65 -7.16 3.28
CA SER A 75 17.74 -8.19 3.81
C SER A 75 16.34 -7.64 4.09
N ARG A 76 16.27 -6.51 4.82
CA ARG A 76 15.00 -5.86 5.16
C ARG A 76 14.24 -5.42 3.92
N GLU A 77 14.92 -4.72 3.02
CA GLU A 77 14.26 -4.13 1.85
C GLU A 77 13.76 -5.25 0.93
N ASN A 78 14.55 -6.31 0.72
CA ASN A 78 14.12 -7.50 0.00
C ASN A 78 12.83 -8.10 0.58
N ARG A 79 12.82 -8.39 1.89
CA ARG A 79 11.65 -8.92 2.59
C ARG A 79 10.41 -8.02 2.51
N LYS A 80 10.63 -6.71 2.44
CA LYS A 80 9.58 -5.69 2.30
C LYS A 80 9.22 -5.36 0.84
N GLY A 81 9.77 -6.08 -0.14
CA GLY A 81 9.56 -5.83 -1.57
C GLY A 81 10.17 -4.52 -2.09
N ARG A 82 11.11 -3.91 -1.36
CA ARG A 82 11.73 -2.62 -1.65
C ARG A 82 13.17 -2.83 -2.11
N HIS A 83 13.60 -2.09 -3.13
CA HIS A 83 14.95 -2.22 -3.67
C HIS A 83 15.56 -0.84 -3.85
N ILE A 84 16.82 -0.68 -3.44
CA ILE A 84 17.54 0.60 -3.48
C ILE A 84 18.44 0.61 -4.70
N LEU A 85 18.20 1.57 -5.60
CA LEU A 85 19.08 1.89 -6.72
C LEU A 85 20.00 3.05 -6.30
N LEU A 86 21.31 2.82 -6.34
CA LEU A 86 22.32 3.84 -6.09
C LEU A 86 22.69 4.50 -7.42
N LEU A 87 22.30 5.76 -7.56
CA LEU A 87 22.61 6.60 -8.71
C LEU A 87 23.95 7.34 -8.48
N THR A 88 24.69 7.59 -9.55
CA THR A 88 25.90 8.43 -9.51
C THR A 88 25.56 9.87 -9.09
N HIS A 89 26.51 10.56 -8.44
CA HIS A 89 26.31 11.89 -7.85
C HIS A 89 25.89 12.96 -8.87
N ALA A 90 26.18 12.77 -10.15
CA ALA A 90 25.74 13.63 -11.25
C ALA A 90 24.22 13.52 -11.55
N GLN A 91 23.58 12.42 -11.12
CA GLN A 91 22.16 12.12 -11.34
C GLN A 91 21.31 12.26 -10.06
N ALA A 92 21.90 12.72 -8.96
CA ALA A 92 21.22 12.86 -7.68
C ALA A 92 20.23 14.05 -7.67
N PRO A 93 19.00 13.88 -7.15
CA PRO A 93 17.98 14.94 -7.12
C PRO A 93 18.36 16.10 -6.17
N SER A 94 17.97 17.32 -6.53
CA SER A 94 18.29 18.55 -5.77
C SER A 94 17.64 18.59 -4.38
N ARG A 95 18.23 19.37 -3.45
CA ARG A 95 17.80 19.49 -2.03
C ARG A 95 16.34 19.93 -1.86
N THR A 96 15.84 20.82 -2.72
CA THR A 96 14.44 21.32 -2.72
C THR A 96 13.43 20.25 -3.15
N ALA A 97 13.86 19.26 -3.94
CA ALA A 97 13.02 18.11 -4.29
C ALA A 97 12.86 17.13 -3.10
N HIS A 98 13.68 17.22 -2.06
CA HIS A 98 13.72 16.27 -0.94
C HIS A 98 12.59 16.49 0.08
N THR A 99 12.27 17.74 0.42
CA THR A 99 11.20 18.11 1.37
C THR A 99 9.81 17.86 0.78
N THR A 100 9.61 18.25 -0.48
CA THR A 100 8.36 18.01 -1.22
C THR A 100 8.08 16.51 -1.41
N ARG A 101 9.12 15.69 -1.53
CA ARG A 101 9.01 14.22 -1.58
C ARG A 101 8.59 13.60 -0.24
N LEU A 102 9.07 14.13 0.89
CA LEU A 102 8.67 13.69 2.23
C LEU A 102 7.18 13.96 2.49
N LEU A 103 6.70 15.16 2.21
CA LEU A 103 5.28 15.51 2.37
C LEU A 103 4.37 14.66 1.48
N ARG A 104 4.75 14.45 0.21
CA ARG A 104 4.03 13.52 -0.68
C ARG A 104 4.11 12.08 -0.20
N ALA A 105 5.21 11.66 0.41
CA ALA A 105 5.35 10.31 0.96
C ALA A 105 4.39 10.09 2.14
N PHE A 106 4.31 11.06 3.07
CA PHE A 106 3.35 11.03 4.18
C PHE A 106 1.89 11.06 3.71
N ALA A 107 1.55 11.93 2.75
CA ALA A 107 0.20 11.96 2.19
C ALA A 107 -0.18 10.63 1.51
N ARG A 108 0.80 9.93 0.91
CA ARG A 108 0.58 8.62 0.27
C ARG A 108 0.46 7.47 1.26
N MET A 109 1.17 7.51 2.38
CA MET A 109 0.99 6.55 3.48
C MET A 109 -0.46 6.54 3.98
N LEU A 110 -1.17 7.66 3.88
CA LEU A 110 -2.57 7.80 4.31
C LEU A 110 -3.60 7.57 3.20
N THR A 111 -3.18 7.48 1.93
CA THR A 111 -4.12 7.42 0.78
C THR A 111 -4.01 6.16 -0.08
N VAL A 112 -2.92 5.39 0.02
CA VAL A 112 -2.74 4.16 -0.78
C VAL A 112 -3.13 2.92 0.03
N VAL A 113 -4.18 2.23 -0.43
CA VAL A 113 -4.63 0.95 0.13
C VAL A 113 -3.98 -0.20 -0.66
N ALA A 114 -2.89 -0.76 -0.13
CA ALA A 114 -2.13 -1.84 -0.74
C ALA A 114 -2.52 -3.21 -0.14
N TRP A 115 -3.80 -3.58 -0.26
CA TRP A 115 -4.35 -4.80 0.34
C TRP A 115 -3.69 -6.11 -0.15
N TRP A 116 -3.00 -6.08 -1.29
CA TRP A 116 -2.30 -7.23 -1.88
C TRP A 116 -0.93 -7.50 -1.26
N ASP A 117 -0.37 -6.58 -0.45
CA ASP A 117 0.95 -6.69 0.18
C ASP A 117 0.83 -7.03 1.67
N VAL A 118 1.53 -8.09 2.14
CA VAL A 118 1.55 -8.47 3.57
C VAL A 118 2.06 -7.33 4.45
N SER A 119 3.07 -6.58 3.98
CA SER A 119 3.68 -5.48 4.72
C SER A 119 2.66 -4.40 5.09
N TRP A 120 1.68 -4.17 4.22
CA TRP A 120 0.61 -3.21 4.45
C TRP A 120 -0.31 -3.66 5.60
N TRP A 121 -0.74 -4.93 5.59
CA TRP A 121 -1.55 -5.51 6.67
C TRP A 121 -0.84 -5.50 8.01
N ILE A 122 0.45 -5.87 8.03
CA ILE A 122 1.30 -5.76 9.22
C ILE A 122 1.27 -4.32 9.75
N GLY A 123 1.51 -3.34 8.88
CA GLY A 123 1.49 -1.92 9.25
C GLY A 123 0.15 -1.47 9.86
N ILE A 124 -0.98 -1.89 9.28
CA ILE A 124 -2.32 -1.57 9.78
C ILE A 124 -2.59 -2.22 11.14
N VAL A 125 -2.37 -3.53 11.24
CA VAL A 125 -2.67 -4.31 12.46
C VAL A 125 -1.83 -3.82 13.65
N PHE A 126 -0.53 -3.59 13.45
CA PHE A 126 0.33 -3.03 14.50
C PHE A 126 -0.03 -1.57 14.84
N SER A 127 -0.47 -0.76 13.86
CA SER A 127 -0.90 0.62 14.14
C SER A 127 -2.16 0.68 14.98
N ILE A 128 -3.20 -0.09 14.62
CA ILE A 128 -4.45 -0.18 15.39
C ILE A 128 -4.16 -0.78 16.77
N GLY A 129 -3.33 -1.82 16.86
CA GLY A 129 -2.91 -2.43 18.13
C GLY A 129 -2.19 -1.42 19.03
N SER A 130 -1.30 -0.59 18.48
CA SER A 130 -0.65 0.49 19.23
C SER A 130 -1.65 1.57 19.67
N MET A 131 -2.63 1.95 18.86
CA MET A 131 -3.69 2.89 19.29
C MET A 131 -4.53 2.33 20.43
N CYS A 132 -4.89 1.05 20.37
CA CYS A 132 -5.55 0.35 21.47
C CYS A 132 -4.66 0.36 22.73
N SER A 133 -3.35 0.15 22.58
CA SER A 133 -2.38 0.20 23.67
C SER A 133 -2.35 1.57 24.37
N ILE A 134 -2.29 2.66 23.60
CA ILE A 134 -2.27 4.02 24.13
C ILE A 134 -3.57 4.28 24.89
N THR A 135 -4.71 3.89 24.30
CA THR A 135 -6.03 4.09 24.91
C THR A 135 -6.15 3.32 26.22
N ALA A 136 -5.77 2.03 26.24
CA ALA A 136 -5.79 1.22 27.46
C ALA A 136 -4.85 1.77 28.55
N GLY A 137 -3.63 2.18 28.17
CA GLY A 137 -2.67 2.79 29.08
C GLY A 137 -3.17 4.12 29.66
N LEU A 138 -3.78 4.97 28.85
CA LEU A 138 -4.38 6.23 29.32
C LEU A 138 -5.52 5.98 30.30
N LEU A 139 -6.38 4.99 30.03
CA LEU A 139 -7.49 4.64 30.92
C LEU A 139 -7.01 4.03 32.24
N GLN A 140 -5.86 3.36 32.28
CA GLN A 140 -5.22 2.89 33.52
C GLN A 140 -4.52 4.03 34.28
N TRP A 141 -3.89 4.95 33.55
CA TRP A 141 -3.10 6.02 34.16
C TRP A 141 -3.96 7.20 34.65
N LEU A 142 -5.05 7.54 33.96
CA LEU A 142 -5.91 8.69 34.29
C LEU A 142 -6.47 8.67 35.72
N PRO A 143 -7.02 7.56 36.25
CA PRO A 143 -7.50 7.50 37.62
C PRO A 143 -6.39 7.70 38.67
N ILE A 144 -5.16 7.28 38.35
CA ILE A 144 -3.99 7.42 39.23
C ILE A 144 -3.49 8.87 39.22
N ALA A 145 -3.51 9.53 38.05
CA ALA A 145 -3.05 10.91 37.88
C ALA A 145 -4.07 11.96 38.37
N TYR A 146 -5.37 11.69 38.21
CA TYR A 146 -6.46 12.59 38.56
C TYR A 146 -7.55 11.85 39.36
N PRO A 147 -7.31 11.57 40.66
CA PRO A 147 -8.24 10.81 41.50
C PRO A 147 -9.58 11.53 41.72
N ASP A 148 -9.61 12.87 41.60
CA ASP A 148 -10.83 13.68 41.79
C ASP A 148 -11.75 13.71 40.55
N ALA A 149 -11.34 13.11 39.43
CA ALA A 149 -12.11 13.10 38.20
C ALA A 149 -13.17 11.99 38.20
N SER A 150 -14.45 12.35 38.03
CA SER A 150 -15.54 11.38 37.87
C SER A 150 -15.66 10.91 36.42
N PHE A 151 -15.48 9.61 36.18
CA PHE A 151 -15.67 9.00 34.86
C PHE A 151 -17.07 8.36 34.76
N GLY A 152 -17.79 8.60 33.67
CA GLY A 152 -19.15 8.07 33.46
C GLY A 152 -19.22 6.55 33.26
N ALA A 153 -18.09 5.91 32.96
CA ALA A 153 -17.92 4.46 32.88
C ALA A 153 -16.61 4.08 33.56
N ASP A 154 -16.54 2.88 34.15
CA ASP A 154 -15.34 2.40 34.85
C ASP A 154 -14.16 2.25 33.87
N PRO A 155 -13.09 3.06 34.02
CA PRO A 155 -11.93 3.02 33.14
C PRO A 155 -11.22 1.65 33.15
N SER A 156 -11.30 0.89 34.25
CA SER A 156 -10.64 -0.41 34.39
C SER A 156 -11.26 -1.46 33.46
N ILE A 157 -12.59 -1.50 33.36
CA ILE A 157 -13.34 -2.42 32.51
C ILE A 157 -13.02 -2.16 31.04
N ILE A 158 -13.09 -0.88 30.62
CA ILE A 158 -12.81 -0.50 29.23
C ILE A 158 -11.35 -0.79 28.91
N SER A 159 -10.42 -0.47 29.81
CA SER A 159 -9.01 -0.74 29.60
C SER A 159 -8.69 -2.23 29.46
N GLY A 160 -9.32 -3.10 30.27
CA GLY A 160 -9.14 -4.55 30.16
C GLY A 160 -9.60 -5.10 28.81
N VAL A 161 -10.78 -4.70 28.34
CA VAL A 161 -11.31 -5.10 27.02
C VAL A 161 -10.43 -4.58 25.88
N VAL A 162 -10.02 -3.32 25.93
CA VAL A 162 -9.14 -2.72 24.90
C VAL A 162 -7.75 -3.40 24.92
N SER A 163 -7.24 -3.78 26.09
CA SER A 163 -5.99 -4.53 26.23
C SER A 163 -6.09 -5.92 25.59
N PHE A 164 -7.23 -6.61 25.76
CA PHE A 164 -7.47 -7.89 25.09
C PHE A 164 -7.49 -7.76 23.57
N ILE A 165 -8.24 -6.78 23.03
CA ILE A 165 -8.28 -6.48 21.58
C ILE A 165 -6.88 -6.19 21.04
N ARG A 166 -6.11 -5.36 21.76
CA ARG A 166 -4.70 -5.10 21.46
C ARG A 166 -3.90 -6.40 21.35
N GLY A 167 -4.02 -7.29 22.34
CA GLY A 167 -3.30 -8.55 22.37
C GLY A 167 -3.56 -9.39 21.12
N MET A 168 -4.83 -9.48 20.71
CA MET A 168 -5.23 -10.20 19.49
C MET A 168 -4.61 -9.58 18.22
N LEU A 169 -4.65 -8.25 18.12
CA LEU A 169 -4.04 -7.54 16.98
C LEU A 169 -2.53 -7.77 16.92
N PHE A 170 -1.80 -7.65 18.03
CA PHE A 170 -0.35 -7.89 18.02
C PHE A 170 0.00 -9.35 17.71
N LEU A 171 -0.79 -10.31 18.20
CA LEU A 171 -0.60 -11.73 17.86
C LEU A 171 -0.78 -11.98 16.34
N LEU A 172 -1.85 -11.42 15.76
CA LEU A 172 -2.09 -11.49 14.31
C LEU A 172 -0.97 -10.83 13.52
N GLY A 173 -0.53 -9.63 13.94
CA GLY A 173 0.60 -8.93 13.33
C GLY A 173 1.90 -9.74 13.40
N GLY A 174 2.17 -10.38 14.54
CA GLY A 174 3.32 -11.28 14.72
C GLY A 174 3.28 -12.47 13.76
N MET A 175 2.11 -13.10 13.59
CA MET A 175 1.94 -14.20 12.64
C MET A 175 2.20 -13.74 11.19
N LEU A 176 1.65 -12.59 10.79
CA LEU A 176 1.86 -12.02 9.46
C LEU A 176 3.35 -11.67 9.20
N LEU A 177 4.09 -11.26 10.22
CA LEU A 177 5.55 -11.03 10.10
C LEU A 177 6.32 -12.32 9.78
N VAL A 178 5.91 -13.46 10.33
CA VAL A 178 6.50 -14.76 9.97
C VAL A 178 6.16 -15.12 8.52
N VAL A 179 4.90 -14.95 8.11
CA VAL A 179 4.46 -15.16 6.72
C VAL A 179 5.28 -14.30 5.75
N GLU A 180 5.49 -13.03 6.06
CA GLU A 180 6.32 -12.13 5.26
C GLU A 180 7.79 -12.61 5.19
N ALA A 181 8.37 -13.05 6.31
CA ALA A 181 9.76 -13.50 6.34
C ALA A 181 9.98 -14.78 5.52
N VAL A 182 9.02 -15.69 5.51
CA VAL A 182 9.08 -16.94 4.73
C VAL A 182 8.94 -16.65 3.23
N ASN A 183 8.24 -15.57 2.87
CA ASN A 183 7.95 -15.16 1.50
C ASN A 183 8.71 -13.89 1.09
N ALA A 184 9.94 -13.70 1.59
CA ALA A 184 10.72 -12.47 1.40
C ALA A 184 10.95 -12.06 -0.07
N ASN A 185 10.77 -12.96 -1.04
CA ASN A 185 10.90 -12.66 -2.47
C ASN A 185 9.54 -12.43 -3.19
N GLN A 186 8.42 -12.65 -2.51
CA GLN A 186 7.08 -12.66 -3.10
C GLN A 186 6.00 -11.99 -2.22
N SER A 187 6.36 -11.10 -1.30
CA SER A 187 5.43 -10.43 -0.35
C SER A 187 4.19 -9.81 -1.00
N ASP A 188 4.27 -9.41 -2.26
CA ASP A 188 3.18 -8.80 -3.04
C ASP A 188 2.11 -9.79 -3.55
N CYS A 189 2.36 -11.11 -3.47
CA CYS A 189 1.41 -12.16 -3.87
C CYS A 189 0.39 -12.50 -2.76
N PHE A 190 0.42 -11.80 -1.61
CA PHE A 190 -0.43 -12.11 -0.45
C PHE A 190 -1.92 -12.01 -0.74
N GLY A 191 -2.37 -10.95 -1.40
CA GLY A 191 -3.80 -10.77 -1.70
C GLY A 191 -4.38 -11.91 -2.54
N TRP A 192 -3.57 -12.46 -3.46
CA TRP A 192 -3.94 -13.59 -4.31
C TRP A 192 -3.93 -14.91 -3.54
N ALA A 193 -2.89 -15.14 -2.73
CA ALA A 193 -2.81 -16.31 -1.86
C ALA A 193 -3.97 -16.36 -0.86
N LEU A 194 -4.33 -15.22 -0.27
CA LEU A 194 -5.45 -15.08 0.66
C LEU A 194 -6.78 -15.37 -0.04
N LYS A 195 -6.99 -14.83 -1.25
CA LYS A 195 -8.19 -15.12 -2.06
C LYS A 195 -8.29 -16.61 -2.42
N GLY A 196 -7.17 -17.24 -2.77
CA GLY A 196 -7.10 -18.67 -3.04
C GLY A 196 -7.47 -19.53 -1.82
N ALA A 197 -6.95 -19.18 -0.64
CA ALA A 197 -7.25 -19.89 0.61
C ALA A 197 -8.71 -19.73 1.07
N LEU A 198 -9.33 -18.55 0.87
CA LEU A 198 -10.73 -18.32 1.21
C LEU A 198 -11.69 -19.04 0.24
N ASN A 199 -11.29 -19.23 -1.02
CA ASN A 199 -12.10 -19.89 -2.03
C ASN A 199 -11.97 -21.42 -2.01
N SER A 200 -10.93 -21.99 -1.39
CA SER A 200 -10.75 -23.46 -1.30
C SER A 200 -11.72 -24.15 -0.34
N ASP A 201 -12.38 -23.40 0.55
CA ASP A 201 -13.31 -23.95 1.54
C ASP A 201 -14.77 -24.01 1.04
N GLY A 202 -15.04 -23.53 -0.19
CA GLY A 202 -16.40 -23.33 -0.70
C GLY A 202 -16.92 -24.32 -1.74
N GLU A 203 -16.08 -25.12 -2.41
CA GLU A 203 -16.54 -25.98 -3.49
C GLU A 203 -15.63 -27.20 -3.68
N ASN A 204 -16.10 -28.37 -3.24
CA ASN A 204 -15.67 -29.66 -3.81
C ASN A 204 -16.22 -29.72 -5.24
N VAL A 205 -15.58 -29.03 -6.17
CA VAL A 205 -15.72 -29.33 -7.60
C VAL A 205 -14.59 -30.28 -7.94
N ASP A 206 -14.96 -31.50 -8.33
CA ASP A 206 -14.05 -32.54 -8.78
C ASP A 206 -13.06 -31.97 -9.80
N ARG A 207 -11.77 -32.09 -9.48
CA ARG A 207 -10.68 -31.70 -10.39
C ARG A 207 -10.70 -32.65 -11.59
N ALA A 208 -11.22 -32.20 -12.72
CA ALA A 208 -11.00 -32.86 -13.99
C ALA A 208 -9.51 -32.78 -14.36
N SER A 209 -8.93 -33.95 -14.66
CA SER A 209 -7.59 -34.14 -15.19
C SER A 209 -7.39 -33.40 -16.51
N ALA A 210 -6.15 -32.93 -16.72
CA ALA A 210 -5.73 -31.91 -17.69
C ALA A 210 -5.86 -32.23 -19.19
N ASP A 211 -6.69 -33.20 -19.61
CA ASP A 211 -6.72 -33.65 -21.02
C ASP A 211 -8.06 -33.42 -21.75
N GLU A 212 -9.08 -32.82 -21.13
CA GLU A 212 -10.33 -32.47 -21.83
C GLU A 212 -10.79 -31.05 -21.50
N GLU A 213 -10.34 -30.04 -22.26
CA GLU A 213 -11.13 -28.82 -22.44
C GLU A 213 -10.75 -28.09 -23.74
N LYS A 214 -11.22 -28.66 -24.85
CA LYS A 214 -11.43 -27.91 -26.09
C LYS A 214 -12.93 -27.70 -26.24
N GLY A 215 -13.41 -26.57 -25.74
CA GLY A 215 -14.70 -25.99 -26.12
C GLY A 215 -15.73 -25.94 -25.02
N THR A 216 -15.71 -24.86 -24.24
CA THR A 216 -16.92 -24.14 -23.78
C THR A 216 -16.52 -22.73 -23.34
N ASN A 217 -17.10 -21.73 -23.99
CA ASN A 217 -16.81 -20.30 -23.81
C ASN A 217 -17.48 -19.73 -22.55
N SER A 218 -16.99 -20.09 -21.37
CA SER A 218 -17.24 -19.34 -20.14
C SER A 218 -15.94 -18.65 -19.73
N SER A 219 -15.91 -17.32 -19.87
CA SER A 219 -14.78 -16.47 -19.46
C SER A 219 -14.76 -16.30 -17.94
N ASP A 220 -14.76 -17.39 -17.19
CA ASP A 220 -14.50 -17.34 -15.76
C ASP A 220 -12.99 -17.38 -15.57
N PHE A 221 -12.43 -16.26 -15.09
CA PHE A 221 -11.00 -16.07 -14.92
C PHE A 221 -10.51 -16.95 -13.76
N GLN A 222 -10.19 -18.22 -14.05
CA GLN A 222 -9.49 -19.08 -13.09
C GLN A 222 -8.05 -18.56 -12.91
N PRO A 223 -7.64 -18.20 -11.69
CA PRO A 223 -6.32 -17.63 -11.44
C PRO A 223 -5.26 -18.73 -11.54
N ASP A 224 -4.31 -18.54 -12.46
CA ASP A 224 -3.09 -19.34 -12.53
C ASP A 224 -2.18 -19.02 -11.34
N LEU A 225 -2.31 -19.81 -10.26
CA LEU A 225 -1.46 -19.74 -9.07
C LEU A 225 0.03 -19.99 -9.37
N ARG A 226 0.35 -20.60 -10.52
CA ARG A 226 1.72 -21.01 -10.87
C ARG A 226 2.51 -19.85 -11.48
N ASN A 227 1.84 -18.93 -12.16
CA ASN A 227 2.41 -17.74 -12.76
C ASN A 227 2.04 -16.46 -12.00
N CYS A 228 2.37 -16.34 -10.70
CA CYS A 228 2.27 -15.04 -10.01
C CYS A 228 3.28 -14.04 -10.64
N THR A 229 2.98 -13.51 -11.83
CA THR A 229 3.74 -12.46 -12.49
C THR A 229 3.36 -11.14 -11.84
N HIS A 230 4.31 -10.59 -11.10
CA HIS A 230 4.11 -9.47 -10.18
C HIS A 230 3.56 -8.21 -10.87
N ILE A 231 2.51 -7.63 -10.28
CA ILE A 231 2.04 -6.28 -10.58
C ILE A 231 2.94 -5.27 -9.84
N HIS A 232 4.13 -5.06 -10.37
CA HIS A 232 4.55 -3.69 -10.63
C HIS A 232 4.41 -3.51 -12.12
N ASN A 233 3.38 -2.74 -12.50
CA ASN A 233 3.13 -2.30 -13.87
C ASN A 233 4.42 -2.28 -14.71
N PRO A 234 4.56 -3.09 -15.77
CA PRO A 234 5.73 -3.03 -16.65
C PRO A 234 6.00 -1.60 -17.15
N ASP A 235 5.02 -0.69 -17.09
CA ASP A 235 5.19 0.72 -17.42
C ASP A 235 5.86 1.57 -16.30
N ARG A 236 5.89 1.13 -15.04
CA ARG A 236 6.53 1.90 -13.94
C ARG A 236 8.05 1.80 -13.94
N MET A 237 8.61 0.66 -14.31
CA MET A 237 10.06 0.53 -14.53
C MET A 237 10.49 1.05 -15.88
N LYS A 238 9.65 0.96 -16.92
CA LYS A 238 9.87 1.71 -18.16
C LYS A 238 10.04 3.20 -17.86
N HIS A 239 9.12 3.83 -17.13
CA HIS A 239 9.10 5.31 -17.08
C HIS A 239 10.20 6.01 -16.26
N ARG A 240 10.75 5.40 -15.21
CA ARG A 240 11.78 6.10 -14.39
C ARG A 240 13.22 5.96 -14.90
N ILE A 241 13.38 5.08 -15.88
CA ILE A 241 14.64 4.69 -16.50
C ILE A 241 14.68 5.17 -17.97
N MET A 242 13.53 5.48 -18.57
CA MET A 242 13.35 5.89 -19.97
C MET A 242 14.01 7.21 -20.41
N HIS A 243 14.84 7.85 -19.58
CA HIS A 243 15.76 8.88 -20.08
C HIS A 243 17.15 8.32 -20.49
N THR A 244 17.32 7.00 -20.44
CA THR A 244 18.46 6.29 -21.02
C THR A 244 17.90 5.17 -21.87
N LYS A 245 18.13 5.23 -23.20
CA LYS A 245 17.49 4.37 -24.21
C LYS A 245 17.81 2.87 -24.12
N THR A 246 18.53 2.43 -23.09
CA THR A 246 19.20 1.14 -23.06
C THR A 246 18.81 0.22 -21.89
N PHE A 247 18.09 0.70 -20.87
CA PHE A 247 17.93 -0.09 -19.64
C PHE A 247 16.51 -0.68 -19.51
N ARG A 248 16.39 -2.01 -19.59
CA ARG A 248 15.18 -2.77 -19.20
C ARG A 248 15.40 -3.45 -17.85
N VAL A 249 14.77 -2.84 -16.84
CA VAL A 249 14.62 -3.26 -15.44
C VAL A 249 14.09 -4.67 -15.15
N GLU A 250 14.52 -5.77 -15.76
CA GLU A 250 14.07 -7.12 -15.32
C GLU A 250 15.11 -7.83 -14.45
N ALA A 251 15.89 -7.05 -13.71
CA ALA A 251 16.89 -7.56 -12.80
C ALA A 251 16.26 -8.05 -11.47
N ARG A 252 15.36 -9.04 -11.55
CA ARG A 252 15.09 -9.94 -10.42
C ARG A 252 15.83 -11.24 -10.72
N PRO A 253 16.51 -11.88 -9.74
CA PRO A 253 16.83 -13.29 -9.88
C PRO A 253 15.54 -14.03 -10.25
N LYS A 254 15.47 -14.63 -11.45
CA LYS A 254 14.47 -15.67 -11.68
C LYS A 254 14.75 -16.70 -10.60
N SER A 255 13.82 -16.82 -9.65
CA SER A 255 13.88 -17.92 -8.71
C SER A 255 13.98 -19.19 -9.55
N GLY A 256 14.94 -20.05 -9.22
CA GLY A 256 14.84 -21.47 -9.58
C GLY A 256 13.46 -22.02 -9.19
N PRO A 257 13.12 -23.23 -9.66
CA PRO A 257 11.75 -23.71 -9.89
C PRO A 257 10.68 -23.06 -8.99
N GLU A 258 9.82 -22.27 -9.62
CA GLU A 258 8.55 -21.68 -9.14
C GLU A 258 8.25 -21.91 -7.64
N GLN A 259 8.72 -21.01 -6.77
CA GLN A 259 8.43 -21.10 -5.34
C GLN A 259 6.95 -20.81 -5.07
N THR A 260 6.20 -21.84 -4.69
CA THR A 260 4.81 -21.72 -4.24
C THR A 260 4.70 -20.91 -2.94
N TRP A 261 3.62 -20.13 -2.78
CA TRP A 261 3.33 -19.39 -1.55
C TRP A 261 3.34 -20.29 -0.30
N LYS A 262 4.06 -19.89 0.74
CA LYS A 262 4.18 -20.65 2.00
C LYS A 262 3.53 -19.92 3.16
N TRP A 263 2.52 -20.51 3.80
CA TRP A 263 1.88 -19.93 4.99
C TRP A 263 2.65 -20.18 6.29
N TRP A 264 3.41 -21.27 6.36
CA TRP A 264 4.22 -21.61 7.53
C TRP A 264 5.52 -22.29 7.09
N PRO A 265 6.66 -22.00 7.74
CA PRO A 265 7.92 -22.64 7.38
C PRO A 265 7.94 -24.10 7.86
N THR A 266 8.59 -24.97 7.08
CA THR A 266 8.84 -26.35 7.52
C THR A 266 10.00 -26.38 8.53
N TRP A 267 10.02 -27.38 9.41
CA TRP A 267 11.12 -27.54 10.38
C TRP A 267 12.50 -27.69 9.72
N GLN A 268 12.55 -28.29 8.53
CA GLN A 268 13.79 -28.41 7.74
C GLN A 268 14.25 -27.04 7.23
N ASP A 269 13.34 -26.25 6.67
CA ASP A 269 13.63 -24.89 6.19
C ASP A 269 14.12 -23.99 7.34
N ILE A 270 13.53 -24.11 8.53
CA ILE A 270 13.97 -23.35 9.72
C ILE A 270 15.40 -23.72 10.09
N ARG A 271 15.71 -25.02 10.14
CA ARG A 271 16.99 -25.51 10.66
C ARG A 271 18.16 -25.18 9.75
N ILE A 272 17.93 -25.19 8.44
CA ILE A 272 18.99 -25.06 7.42
C ILE A 272 19.09 -23.62 6.92
N HIS A 273 17.95 -22.98 6.62
CA HIS A 273 17.93 -21.68 5.95
C HIS A 273 17.61 -20.55 6.94
N TYR A 274 16.42 -20.57 7.54
CA TYR A 274 15.92 -19.39 8.26
C TYR A 274 16.64 -19.08 9.57
N ARG A 275 17.27 -20.06 10.22
CA ARG A 275 18.09 -19.83 11.42
C ARG A 275 19.24 -18.86 11.18
N ARG A 276 19.79 -18.80 9.96
CA ARG A 276 20.88 -17.88 9.61
C ARG A 276 20.38 -16.52 9.10
N GLU A 277 19.08 -16.38 8.84
CA GLU A 277 18.47 -15.14 8.35
C GLU A 277 18.08 -14.23 9.50
N ILE A 278 18.68 -13.04 9.57
CA ILE A 278 18.44 -12.09 10.67
C ILE A 278 16.99 -11.60 10.70
N GLY A 279 16.42 -11.30 9.53
CA GLY A 279 15.05 -10.80 9.40
C GLY A 279 14.00 -11.82 9.83
N PHE A 280 14.22 -13.11 9.52
CA PHE A 280 13.36 -14.18 10.01
C PHE A 280 13.45 -14.33 11.53
N ASN A 281 14.67 -14.39 12.08
CA ASN A 281 14.87 -14.52 13.53
C ASN A 281 14.21 -13.36 14.29
N ALA A 282 14.34 -12.13 13.80
CA ALA A 282 13.69 -10.96 14.40
C ALA A 282 12.16 -11.10 14.41
N ASN A 283 11.56 -11.43 13.25
CA ASN A 283 10.11 -11.61 13.12
C ASN A 283 9.59 -12.78 13.97
N PHE A 284 10.32 -13.89 14.02
CA PHE A 284 9.94 -15.07 14.80
C PHE A 284 10.01 -14.82 16.31
N ILE A 285 11.07 -14.17 16.79
CA ILE A 285 11.18 -13.77 18.21
C ILE A 285 10.06 -12.78 18.56
N LEU A 286 9.74 -11.84 17.68
CA LEU A 286 8.63 -10.92 17.90
C LEU A 286 7.29 -11.66 18.00
N PHE A 287 7.02 -12.60 17.10
CA PHE A 287 5.81 -13.44 17.15
C PHE A 287 5.70 -14.21 18.47
N VAL A 288 6.76 -14.90 18.89
CA VAL A 288 6.80 -15.61 20.18
C VAL A 288 6.56 -14.63 21.33
N GLY A 289 7.18 -13.45 21.30
CA GLY A 289 6.93 -12.39 22.26
C GLY A 289 5.46 -11.96 22.32
N THR A 290 4.82 -11.79 21.15
CA THR A 290 3.40 -11.40 21.09
C THR A 290 2.47 -12.49 21.60
N ALA A 291 2.80 -13.76 21.37
CA ALA A 291 2.04 -14.90 21.89
C ALA A 291 2.15 -15.02 23.42
N ILE A 292 3.34 -14.81 23.98
CA ILE A 292 3.53 -14.81 25.44
C ILE A 292 2.82 -13.61 26.05
N TYR A 293 2.98 -12.42 25.47
CA TYR A 293 2.32 -11.21 25.94
C TYR A 293 0.80 -11.26 25.82
N TRP A 294 0.27 -12.00 24.85
CA TRP A 294 -1.16 -12.22 24.71
C TRP A 294 -1.77 -12.87 25.96
N VAL A 295 -1.04 -13.75 26.66
CA VAL A 295 -1.46 -14.33 27.95
C VAL A 295 -1.71 -13.22 28.99
N THR A 296 -0.82 -12.23 29.09
CA THR A 296 -1.02 -11.05 29.97
C THR A 296 -2.30 -10.30 29.61
N ASN A 297 -2.58 -10.13 28.32
CA ASN A 297 -3.76 -9.41 27.84
C ASN A 297 -5.07 -10.17 28.06
N LEU A 298 -5.03 -11.50 28.00
CA LEU A 298 -6.16 -12.36 28.37
C LEU A 298 -6.47 -12.23 29.87
N LEU A 299 -5.45 -12.25 30.71
CA LEU A 299 -5.59 -12.11 32.16
C LEU A 299 -6.02 -10.70 32.59
N ALA A 300 -5.81 -9.69 31.75
CA ALA A 300 -6.26 -8.31 31.99
C ALA A 300 -7.75 -8.08 31.71
N LEU A 301 -8.50 -9.09 31.24
CA LEU A 301 -9.94 -8.96 31.04
C LEU A 301 -10.67 -8.72 32.37
N PRO A 302 -11.72 -7.87 32.37
CA PRO A 302 -12.54 -7.64 33.56
C PRO A 302 -13.20 -8.94 34.02
N GLY A 303 -13.25 -9.17 35.32
CA GLY A 303 -13.73 -10.41 35.94
C GLY A 303 -12.68 -11.52 36.05
N ILE A 304 -11.69 -11.58 35.15
CA ILE A 304 -10.52 -12.45 35.32
C ILE A 304 -9.49 -11.75 36.21
N TYR A 305 -9.14 -10.50 35.87
CA TYR A 305 -8.12 -9.76 36.60
C TYR A 305 -8.48 -9.58 38.08
N ASP A 306 -9.75 -9.26 38.36
CA ASP A 306 -10.27 -9.00 39.71
C ASP A 306 -10.30 -10.25 40.61
N THR A 307 -10.28 -11.45 40.01
CA THR A 307 -10.34 -12.73 40.72
C THR A 307 -8.99 -13.44 40.80
N LEU A 308 -7.93 -12.85 40.23
CA LEU A 308 -6.60 -13.47 40.21
C LEU A 308 -6.00 -13.51 41.63
N PRO A 309 -5.63 -14.70 42.14
CA PRO A 309 -4.88 -14.78 43.38
C PRO A 309 -3.48 -14.17 43.18
N GLN A 310 -2.92 -13.62 44.25
CA GLN A 310 -1.60 -12.98 44.24
C GLN A 310 -0.50 -13.89 43.64
N GLY A 311 -0.58 -15.21 43.85
CA GLY A 311 0.32 -16.19 43.26
C GLY A 311 0.24 -16.26 41.71
N ALA A 312 -0.95 -16.13 41.13
CA ALA A 312 -1.11 -16.09 39.66
C ALA A 312 -0.68 -14.74 39.09
N LEU A 313 -0.87 -13.66 39.85
CA LEU A 313 -0.46 -12.31 39.46
C LEU A 313 1.08 -12.20 39.38
N TYR A 314 1.81 -12.72 40.37
CA TYR A 314 3.28 -12.75 40.35
C TYR A 314 3.88 -13.93 39.59
N GLY A 315 3.18 -15.05 39.46
CA GLY A 315 3.68 -16.26 38.81
C GLY A 315 3.36 -16.37 37.33
N LEU A 316 2.32 -15.67 36.85
CA LEU A 316 1.84 -15.77 35.47
C LEU A 316 1.68 -14.41 34.80
N TYR A 317 0.96 -13.45 35.40
CA TYR A 317 0.66 -12.16 34.78
C TYR A 317 1.93 -11.33 34.51
N TYR A 318 2.69 -10.96 35.55
CA TYR A 318 3.90 -10.15 35.37
C TYR A 318 5.05 -10.90 34.68
N PRO A 319 5.29 -12.21 34.93
CA PRO A 319 6.32 -12.95 34.19
C PRO A 319 6.03 -13.07 32.69
N SER A 320 4.78 -13.32 32.30
CA SER A 320 4.41 -13.35 30.88
C SER A 320 4.57 -11.97 30.23
N PHE A 321 4.22 -10.90 30.97
CA PHE A 321 4.45 -9.54 30.49
C PHE A 321 5.94 -9.28 30.26
N LEU A 322 6.76 -9.54 31.27
CA LEU A 322 8.20 -9.30 31.22
C LEU A 322 8.87 -10.12 30.12
N LEU A 323 8.54 -11.39 30.00
CA LEU A 323 9.12 -12.28 28.99
C LEU A 323 8.73 -11.86 27.56
N GLY A 324 7.48 -11.46 27.35
CA GLY A 324 7.04 -10.87 26.09
C GLY A 324 7.79 -9.57 25.76
N ALA A 325 7.96 -8.68 26.75
CA ALA A 325 8.68 -7.41 26.59
C ALA A 325 10.17 -7.61 26.28
N ILE A 326 10.82 -8.61 26.90
CA ILE A 326 12.21 -8.99 26.58
C ILE A 326 12.31 -9.49 25.14
N CYS A 327 11.36 -10.31 24.67
CA CYS A 327 11.32 -10.73 23.28
C CYS A 327 11.18 -9.54 22.32
N PHE A 328 10.33 -8.57 22.65
CA PHE A 328 10.20 -7.33 21.87
C PHE A 328 11.50 -6.52 21.86
N PHE A 329 12.23 -6.48 22.97
CA PHE A 329 13.53 -5.81 23.05
C PHE A 329 14.57 -6.49 22.14
N ILE A 330 14.69 -7.82 22.21
CA ILE A 330 15.63 -8.60 21.40
C ILE A 330 15.29 -8.48 19.90
N ALA A 331 14.01 -8.61 19.54
CA ALA A 331 13.57 -8.44 18.16
C ALA A 331 13.88 -7.03 17.61
N SER A 332 13.64 -5.98 18.41
CA SER A 332 14.00 -4.61 18.03
C SER A 332 15.50 -4.44 17.79
N MET A 333 16.36 -5.06 18.60
CA MET A 333 17.80 -5.04 18.36
C MET A 333 18.19 -5.72 17.05
N LEU A 334 17.58 -6.88 16.75
CA LEU A 334 17.81 -7.58 15.49
C LEU A 334 17.34 -6.77 14.27
N TYR A 335 16.24 -6.01 14.37
CA TYR A 335 15.82 -5.10 13.29
C TYR A 335 16.83 -3.97 13.04
N ILE A 336 17.44 -3.42 14.09
CA ILE A 336 18.50 -2.42 13.92
C ILE A 336 19.73 -3.08 13.30
N PHE A 337 20.10 -4.29 13.73
CA PHE A 337 21.20 -5.06 13.14
C PHE A 337 20.96 -5.41 11.67
N GLU A 338 19.71 -5.69 11.27
CA GLU A 338 19.35 -6.01 9.88
C GLU A 338 19.69 -4.87 8.91
N VAL A 339 19.64 -3.62 9.37
CA VAL A 339 19.85 -2.42 8.55
C VAL A 339 21.13 -1.66 8.88
N GLN A 340 22.11 -2.26 9.55
CA GLN A 340 23.40 -1.59 9.77
C GLN A 340 24.54 -2.43 9.22
N ARG A 341 25.63 -1.80 8.78
CA ARG A 341 26.77 -2.55 8.24
C ARG A 341 27.67 -3.16 9.32
N GLN A 342 27.75 -2.49 10.46
CA GLN A 342 28.57 -2.87 11.61
C GLN A 342 27.75 -2.67 12.86
N TRP A 343 27.85 -3.58 13.84
CA TRP A 343 27.00 -3.57 15.04
C TRP A 343 27.15 -2.30 15.91
N TRP A 344 28.29 -1.60 15.81
CA TRP A 344 28.56 -0.36 16.55
C TRP A 344 28.24 0.91 15.76
N LYS A 345 27.98 0.84 14.45
CA LYS A 345 27.87 2.02 13.58
C LYS A 345 26.41 2.27 13.20
N PRO A 346 25.72 3.21 13.88
CA PRO A 346 24.32 3.50 13.57
C PRO A 346 24.19 4.08 12.16
N THR A 347 23.08 3.76 11.49
CA THR A 347 22.80 4.24 10.13
C THR A 347 21.48 5.01 10.07
N PRO A 348 21.43 6.24 10.63
CA PRO A 348 20.19 7.02 10.77
C PRO A 348 19.61 7.54 9.44
N ARG A 349 20.30 7.30 8.32
CA ARG A 349 19.82 7.65 6.98
C ARG A 349 18.75 6.68 6.46
N MET A 350 18.66 5.48 7.02
CA MET A 350 17.67 4.49 6.60
C MET A 350 16.44 4.53 7.49
N ILE A 351 15.27 4.52 6.87
CA ILE A 351 13.98 4.50 7.57
C ILE A 351 13.87 3.24 8.44
N GLY A 352 14.31 2.09 7.93
CA GLY A 352 14.31 0.83 8.69
C GLY A 352 15.08 0.90 10.01
N TRP A 353 16.11 1.76 10.11
CA TRP A 353 16.87 1.95 11.36
C TRP A 353 16.04 2.68 12.41
N TRP A 354 15.31 3.72 12.02
CA TRP A 354 14.41 4.45 12.91
C TRP A 354 13.21 3.60 13.34
N VAL A 355 12.71 2.72 12.47
CA VAL A 355 11.68 1.73 12.84
C VAL A 355 12.21 0.81 13.96
N GLY A 356 13.40 0.23 13.79
CA GLY A 356 14.01 -0.60 14.83
C GLY A 356 14.29 0.16 16.13
N MET A 357 14.77 1.41 16.03
CA MET A 357 15.12 2.24 17.18
C MET A 357 13.88 2.67 18.00
N THR A 358 12.82 3.11 17.34
CA THR A 358 11.57 3.48 18.01
C THR A 358 10.92 2.26 18.66
N ASN A 359 10.94 1.11 18.00
CA ASN A 359 10.49 -0.15 18.60
C ASN A 359 11.34 -0.54 19.81
N LEU A 360 12.66 -0.33 19.78
CA LEU A 360 13.55 -0.60 20.91
C LEU A 360 13.19 0.26 22.13
N VAL A 361 13.02 1.57 21.93
CA VAL A 361 12.67 2.51 23.01
C VAL A 361 11.31 2.15 23.61
N GLY A 362 10.33 1.79 22.77
CA GLY A 362 9.05 1.24 23.26
C GLY A 362 9.23 -0.04 24.08
N SER A 363 10.04 -1.00 23.60
CA SER A 363 10.31 -2.24 24.33
C SER A 363 10.94 -2.00 25.71
N VAL A 364 11.83 -1.00 25.83
CA VAL A 364 12.40 -0.61 27.14
C VAL A 364 11.31 -0.14 28.09
N GLY A 365 10.33 0.63 27.63
CA GLY A 365 9.21 1.05 28.46
C GLY A 365 8.29 -0.09 28.89
N TRP A 366 8.08 -1.10 28.05
CA TRP A 366 7.34 -2.30 28.44
C TRP A 366 8.09 -3.16 29.46
N VAL A 367 9.41 -3.33 29.29
CA VAL A 367 10.24 -4.01 30.31
C VAL A 367 10.20 -3.23 31.62
N TRP A 368 10.31 -1.90 31.57
CA TRP A 368 10.21 -1.02 32.72
C TRP A 368 8.87 -1.18 33.46
N SER A 369 7.75 -1.14 32.73
CA SER A 369 6.41 -1.35 33.29
C SER A 369 6.26 -2.73 33.94
N ALA A 370 6.71 -3.79 33.26
CA ALA A 370 6.62 -5.15 33.78
C ALA A 370 7.45 -5.35 35.06
N CYS A 371 8.66 -4.77 35.12
CA CYS A 371 9.52 -4.83 36.31
C CYS A 371 8.92 -4.06 37.50
N LEU A 372 8.35 -2.88 37.25
CA LEU A 372 7.72 -2.08 38.31
C LEU A 372 6.43 -2.70 38.85
N GLY A 373 5.81 -3.63 38.13
CA GLY A 373 4.62 -4.36 38.59
C GLY A 373 4.80 -5.14 39.89
N TYR A 374 6.03 -5.52 40.25
CA TYR A 374 6.33 -6.20 41.51
C TYR A 374 6.48 -5.25 42.70
N CYS A 375 6.55 -3.94 42.45
CA CYS A 375 6.74 -2.94 43.47
C CYS A 375 5.37 -2.45 44.00
N SER A 376 5.21 -2.42 45.33
CA SER A 376 3.98 -1.97 46.00
C SER A 376 3.91 -0.47 46.27
N SER A 377 4.94 0.30 45.89
CA SER A 377 4.96 1.74 46.13
C SER A 377 4.09 2.49 45.10
N THR A 378 3.35 3.50 45.52
CA THR A 378 2.45 4.28 44.65
C THR A 378 3.17 4.93 43.47
N TRP A 379 4.42 5.35 43.65
CA TRP A 379 5.23 5.88 42.55
C TRP A 379 5.57 4.81 41.49
N CYS A 380 5.73 3.55 41.88
CA CYS A 380 6.00 2.44 40.96
C CYS A 380 4.79 2.17 40.07
N GLU A 381 3.60 2.14 40.67
CA GLU A 381 2.33 1.97 39.96
C GLU A 381 2.11 3.10 38.95
N TYR A 382 2.32 4.35 39.38
CA TYR A 382 2.23 5.52 38.50
C TYR A 382 3.20 5.43 37.31
N GLN A 383 4.48 5.11 37.56
CA GLN A 383 5.49 5.02 36.50
C GLN A 383 5.25 3.81 35.58
N SER A 384 4.71 2.71 36.10
CA SER A 384 4.34 1.55 35.30
C SER A 384 3.18 1.88 34.36
N ALA A 385 2.11 2.49 34.87
CA ALA A 385 0.96 2.89 34.06
C ALA A 385 1.33 3.96 33.03
N LEU A 386 2.16 4.93 33.40
CA LEU A 386 2.66 5.97 32.48
C LEU A 386 3.51 5.35 31.36
N ALA A 387 4.29 4.31 31.66
CA ALA A 387 5.07 3.60 30.66
C ALA A 387 4.20 2.87 29.63
N LEU A 388 3.02 2.40 30.01
CA LEU A 388 2.03 1.86 29.08
C LEU A 388 1.44 2.91 28.13
N VAL A 389 1.61 4.21 28.40
CA VAL A 389 1.20 5.31 27.51
C VAL A 389 2.31 5.69 26.54
N TRP A 390 3.50 6.02 27.07
CA TRP A 390 4.57 6.55 26.21
C TRP A 390 5.21 5.45 25.35
N ALA A 391 5.35 4.22 25.87
CA ALA A 391 6.02 3.16 25.13
C ALA A 391 5.31 2.79 23.81
N PRO A 392 3.98 2.56 23.80
CA PRO A 392 3.26 2.34 22.54
C PRO A 392 3.18 3.59 21.66
N THR A 393 3.25 4.79 22.23
CA THR A 393 3.29 6.05 21.46
C THR A 393 4.57 6.13 20.63
N VAL A 394 5.72 5.82 21.23
CA VAL A 394 7.00 5.77 20.51
C VAL A 394 7.00 4.63 19.47
N TYR A 395 6.47 3.46 19.84
CA TYR A 395 6.33 2.32 18.92
C TYR A 395 5.46 2.66 17.69
N LEU A 396 4.35 3.40 17.89
CA LEU A 396 3.46 3.84 16.81
C LEU A 396 4.17 4.75 15.81
N MET A 397 5.13 5.58 16.26
CA MET A 397 5.92 6.41 15.36
C MET A 397 6.73 5.56 14.36
N GLY A 398 7.31 4.45 14.83
CA GLY A 398 8.02 3.48 13.98
C GLY A 398 7.11 2.78 12.98
N ASN A 399 5.92 2.36 13.41
CA ASN A 399 4.97 1.66 12.53
C ASN A 399 4.48 2.52 11.37
N LYS A 400 4.21 3.81 11.61
CA LYS A 400 3.82 4.75 10.55
C LYS A 400 4.91 4.91 9.48
N MET A 401 6.19 4.85 9.88
CA MET A 401 7.32 4.90 8.95
C MET A 401 7.46 3.64 8.08
N THR A 402 6.80 2.54 8.45
CA THR A 402 6.89 1.25 7.74
C THR A 402 5.92 1.14 6.57
N LEU A 403 4.87 1.97 6.51
CA LEU A 403 3.88 1.92 5.42
C LEU A 403 4.53 2.18 4.06
N PRO A 404 4.18 1.38 3.02
CA PRO A 404 4.77 1.52 1.70
C PRO A 404 4.47 2.90 1.10
N VAL A 405 5.54 3.66 0.82
CA VAL A 405 5.45 4.87 0.01
C VAL A 405 5.51 4.44 -1.45
N ALA A 406 4.34 4.15 -2.02
CA ALA A 406 4.25 4.00 -3.46
C ALA A 406 4.57 5.35 -4.13
N GLY A 407 5.64 5.40 -4.91
CA GLY A 407 5.88 6.51 -5.82
C GLY A 407 4.79 6.56 -6.89
N LYS A 408 3.91 7.59 -6.93
CA LYS A 408 3.49 8.10 -8.24
C LYS A 408 4.80 8.58 -8.90
N SER A 409 5.33 7.76 -9.81
CA SER A 409 6.13 8.25 -10.92
C SER A 409 5.34 9.38 -11.55
N GLY A 410 6.02 10.45 -11.99
CA GLY A 410 5.41 11.41 -12.89
C GLY A 410 4.72 10.62 -13.99
N LYS A 411 3.40 10.72 -14.00
CA LYS A 411 2.57 10.12 -15.01
C LYS A 411 2.26 11.30 -15.89
N ASP A 412 3.03 11.47 -16.96
CA ASP A 412 2.48 11.93 -18.21
C ASP A 412 1.47 10.85 -18.62
N THR A 413 0.33 10.86 -17.92
CA THR A 413 -0.76 9.94 -18.19
C THR A 413 -1.34 10.33 -19.53
N LEU A 414 -1.91 9.37 -20.25
CA LEU A 414 -2.83 9.69 -21.35
C LEU A 414 -3.81 10.81 -20.92
N ALA A 415 -4.35 10.71 -19.70
CA ALA A 415 -5.12 11.76 -19.06
C ALA A 415 -4.44 13.14 -19.03
N SER A 416 -3.17 13.23 -18.59
CA SER A 416 -2.40 14.50 -18.57
C SER A 416 -2.14 15.05 -19.97
N ARG A 417 -1.82 14.19 -20.95
CA ARG A 417 -1.66 14.62 -22.35
C ARG A 417 -2.99 15.12 -22.94
N LEU A 418 -4.09 14.42 -22.66
CA LEU A 418 -5.42 14.83 -23.09
C LEU A 418 -5.90 16.10 -22.37
N GLU A 419 -5.49 16.31 -21.12
CA GLU A 419 -5.72 17.55 -20.37
C GLU A 419 -4.95 18.72 -21.02
N ASP A 420 -3.66 18.55 -21.29
CA ASP A 420 -2.83 19.59 -21.93
C ASP A 420 -3.28 19.91 -23.38
N GLU A 421 -3.75 18.92 -24.13
CA GLU A 421 -4.10 19.07 -25.55
C GLU A 421 -5.57 19.46 -25.78
N PHE A 422 -6.49 18.99 -24.92
CA PHE A 422 -7.94 19.12 -25.15
C PHE A 422 -8.70 19.81 -24.01
N GLU A 423 -8.12 20.11 -22.84
CA GLU A 423 -8.82 20.88 -21.81
C GLU A 423 -8.95 22.35 -22.23
N LYS A 424 -10.14 22.72 -22.68
CA LYS A 424 -10.49 24.12 -22.88
C LYS A 424 -11.01 24.71 -21.57
N ARG A 425 -10.45 25.84 -21.16
CA ARG A 425 -10.86 26.62 -19.98
C ARG A 425 -11.51 27.92 -20.42
N PRO A 426 -12.77 27.89 -20.90
CA PRO A 426 -13.46 29.11 -21.26
C PRO A 426 -13.67 29.97 -20.03
N ASP A 427 -13.52 31.30 -20.16
CA ASP A 427 -13.82 32.23 -19.07
C ASP A 427 -15.34 32.24 -18.81
N PRO A 428 -15.79 31.70 -17.66
CA PRO A 428 -17.21 31.62 -17.37
C PRO A 428 -17.84 33.00 -17.16
N VAL A 429 -17.07 34.00 -16.74
CA VAL A 429 -17.57 35.38 -16.59
C VAL A 429 -17.85 35.97 -17.96
N ALA A 430 -16.91 35.86 -18.90
CA ALA A 430 -17.11 36.35 -20.27
C ALA A 430 -18.28 35.65 -21.00
N LEU A 431 -18.54 34.37 -20.70
CA LEU A 431 -19.63 33.60 -21.33
C LEU A 431 -21.01 33.80 -20.71
N THR A 432 -21.10 34.36 -19.49
CA THR A 432 -22.37 34.45 -18.75
C THR A 432 -22.73 35.87 -18.31
N HIS A 433 -21.87 36.85 -18.65
CA HIS A 433 -22.09 38.26 -18.33
C HIS A 433 -23.29 38.83 -19.11
N ASN A 434 -24.31 39.29 -18.39
CA ASN A 434 -25.43 40.00 -18.99
C ASN A 434 -25.07 41.49 -19.23
N ALA A 435 -25.51 42.04 -20.36
CA ALA A 435 -25.32 43.46 -20.68
C ALA A 435 -26.04 44.42 -19.71
N ASN A 436 -27.02 43.91 -18.95
CA ASN A 436 -27.72 44.64 -17.91
C ASN A 436 -27.19 44.22 -16.52
N GLU A 437 -26.41 45.08 -15.88
CA GLU A 437 -25.70 44.80 -14.62
C GLU A 437 -26.61 44.35 -13.47
N SER A 438 -27.88 44.75 -13.50
CA SER A 438 -28.89 44.38 -12.49
C SER A 438 -29.37 42.92 -12.54
N GLN A 439 -29.10 42.21 -13.64
CA GLN A 439 -29.46 40.80 -13.83
C GLN A 439 -28.28 39.85 -13.57
N ASN A 440 -27.10 40.38 -13.30
CA ASN A 440 -25.95 39.55 -12.94
C ASN A 440 -26.09 39.03 -11.51
N SER A 441 -25.77 37.75 -11.30
CA SER A 441 -25.73 37.15 -9.98
C SER A 441 -24.68 37.83 -9.10
N SER A 442 -24.85 37.82 -7.77
CA SER A 442 -23.88 38.40 -6.82
C SER A 442 -22.49 37.75 -6.87
N SER A 443 -22.40 36.56 -7.49
CA SER A 443 -21.20 35.79 -7.75
C SER A 443 -20.52 36.08 -9.09
N GLY A 444 -21.17 36.84 -9.98
CA GLY A 444 -20.60 37.30 -11.26
C GLY A 444 -20.70 36.30 -12.43
N VAL A 445 -21.39 35.17 -12.26
CA VAL A 445 -21.56 34.12 -13.28
C VAL A 445 -22.97 33.54 -13.20
N ASP A 446 -23.66 33.39 -14.34
CA ASP A 446 -25.01 32.80 -14.42
C ASP A 446 -25.06 31.55 -15.32
N TYR A 447 -25.21 30.38 -14.68
CA TYR A 447 -25.34 29.08 -15.36
C TYR A 447 -26.78 28.64 -15.58
N GLU A 448 -27.80 29.46 -15.28
CA GLU A 448 -29.17 29.10 -15.65
C GLU A 448 -29.32 29.05 -17.19
N PRO A 449 -29.84 27.94 -17.76
CA PRO A 449 -30.05 27.84 -19.19
C PRO A 449 -31.33 28.56 -19.64
N HIS A 450 -31.19 29.32 -20.73
CA HIS A 450 -32.24 30.03 -21.47
C HIS A 450 -32.40 29.44 -22.87
N PRO A 451 -33.29 28.46 -23.08
CA PRO A 451 -33.45 27.78 -24.37
C PRO A 451 -33.74 28.72 -25.56
N GLU A 452 -34.38 29.85 -25.30
CA GLU A 452 -34.66 30.92 -26.26
C GLU A 452 -33.40 31.54 -26.89
N ASN A 453 -32.27 31.48 -26.18
CA ASN A 453 -30.99 32.06 -26.61
C ASN A 453 -30.05 31.01 -27.23
N SER A 454 -30.47 29.75 -27.30
CA SER A 454 -29.63 28.65 -27.76
C SER A 454 -29.27 28.77 -29.25
N ILE A 455 -28.00 28.57 -29.56
CA ILE A 455 -27.53 28.46 -30.96
C ILE A 455 -28.08 27.17 -31.59
N LYS A 456 -28.44 27.23 -32.87
CA LYS A 456 -28.84 26.05 -33.65
C LYS A 456 -27.61 25.22 -34.02
N LEU A 457 -27.66 23.92 -33.72
CA LEU A 457 -26.60 22.97 -34.01
C LEU A 457 -26.85 22.23 -35.33
N ASP A 458 -25.76 21.78 -35.96
CA ASP A 458 -25.85 20.79 -37.05
C ASP A 458 -26.37 19.45 -36.50
N PRO A 459 -27.07 18.63 -37.32
CA PRO A 459 -27.70 17.39 -36.86
C PRO A 459 -26.74 16.41 -36.14
N GLU A 460 -25.47 16.36 -36.57
CA GLU A 460 -24.45 15.52 -35.95
C GLU A 460 -24.08 16.00 -34.53
N ARG A 461 -23.99 17.32 -34.34
CA ARG A 461 -23.67 17.93 -33.04
C ARG A 461 -24.86 17.90 -32.09
N GLU A 462 -26.06 18.05 -32.64
CA GLU A 462 -27.31 17.88 -31.90
C GLU A 462 -27.40 16.45 -31.34
N LYS A 463 -26.99 15.43 -32.12
CA LYS A 463 -26.89 14.05 -31.64
C LYS A 463 -25.92 13.89 -30.47
N ILE A 464 -24.76 14.57 -30.50
CA ILE A 464 -23.80 14.54 -29.37
C ILE A 464 -24.45 15.12 -28.12
N VAL A 465 -25.03 16.33 -28.20
CA VAL A 465 -25.68 16.97 -27.04
C VAL A 465 -26.83 16.12 -26.51
N GLN A 466 -27.64 15.53 -27.40
CA GLN A 466 -28.73 14.64 -27.01
C GLN A 466 -28.22 13.39 -26.29
N SER A 467 -27.15 12.76 -26.80
CA SER A 467 -26.54 11.58 -26.18
C SER A 467 -26.04 11.94 -24.78
N ILE A 468 -25.35 13.08 -24.62
CA ILE A 468 -24.90 13.56 -23.31
C ILE A 468 -26.09 13.78 -22.36
N CYS A 469 -27.19 14.37 -22.81
CA CYS A 469 -28.40 14.54 -21.98
C CYS A 469 -29.03 13.20 -21.55
N ASN A 470 -28.99 12.18 -22.42
CA ASN A 470 -29.43 10.82 -22.09
C ASN A 470 -28.56 10.22 -20.97
N LEU A 471 -27.23 10.45 -21.03
CA LEU A 471 -26.31 10.01 -19.99
C LEU A 471 -26.64 10.64 -18.63
N TYR A 472 -26.82 11.97 -18.58
CA TYR A 472 -27.19 12.69 -17.35
C TYR A 472 -28.56 12.25 -16.79
N SER A 473 -29.51 11.92 -17.68
CA SER A 473 -30.84 11.44 -17.30
C SER A 473 -30.86 9.97 -16.85
N GLY A 474 -29.71 9.28 -16.83
CA GLY A 474 -29.61 7.89 -16.40
C GLY A 474 -30.21 6.90 -17.40
N SER A 475 -30.43 7.31 -18.65
CA SER A 475 -30.89 6.44 -19.74
C SER A 475 -29.75 6.07 -20.69
N ALA A 476 -28.53 5.98 -20.17
CA ALA A 476 -27.32 5.74 -20.94
C ALA A 476 -27.39 4.40 -21.68
N SER A 477 -27.26 4.45 -23.01
CA SER A 477 -27.13 3.29 -23.89
C SER A 477 -25.69 3.13 -24.40
N GLU A 478 -25.41 1.99 -25.04
CA GLU A 478 -24.12 1.76 -25.70
C GLU A 478 -23.90 2.76 -26.85
N ASP A 479 -24.94 3.05 -27.62
CA ASP A 479 -24.91 4.05 -28.69
C ASP A 479 -24.60 5.45 -28.18
N ASP A 480 -25.14 5.83 -27.01
CA ASP A 480 -24.83 7.12 -26.37
C ASP A 480 -23.36 7.20 -25.96
N MET A 481 -22.75 6.08 -25.56
CA MET A 481 -21.34 6.03 -25.18
C MET A 481 -20.39 6.14 -26.38
N MET A 482 -20.86 5.81 -27.60
CA MET A 482 -20.06 5.86 -28.83
C MET A 482 -19.72 7.29 -29.29
N VAL A 483 -20.35 8.32 -28.71
CA VAL A 483 -19.98 9.72 -28.93
C VAL A 483 -18.61 10.07 -28.32
N TYR A 484 -18.15 9.28 -27.35
CA TYR A 484 -16.80 9.42 -26.79
C TYR A 484 -15.76 8.69 -27.64
N GLY A 485 -14.58 9.30 -27.76
CA GLY A 485 -13.39 8.58 -28.19
C GLY A 485 -13.05 7.46 -27.19
N LYS A 486 -12.39 6.40 -27.66
CA LYS A 486 -11.92 5.30 -26.79
C LYS A 486 -11.05 5.82 -25.65
N GLU A 487 -10.21 6.80 -25.98
CA GLU A 487 -9.39 7.59 -25.06
C GLU A 487 -10.02 8.97 -24.90
N ALA A 488 -10.89 9.10 -23.90
CA ALA A 488 -11.58 10.34 -23.56
C ALA A 488 -11.52 10.58 -22.05
N VAL A 489 -11.48 11.85 -21.67
CA VAL A 489 -11.50 12.31 -20.27
C VAL A 489 -12.88 12.86 -19.93
N TYR A 490 -13.42 12.42 -18.80
CA TYR A 490 -14.57 13.03 -18.14
C TYR A 490 -14.15 13.56 -16.78
N ASP A 491 -14.38 14.84 -16.56
CA ASP A 491 -14.03 15.55 -15.35
C ASP A 491 -15.24 16.33 -14.81
N ASP A 492 -15.72 15.88 -13.65
CA ASP A 492 -16.81 16.53 -12.92
C ASP A 492 -16.39 16.73 -11.44
N PRO A 493 -17.25 17.33 -10.59
CA PRO A 493 -16.89 17.59 -9.19
C PRO A 493 -16.67 16.32 -8.34
N TRP A 494 -17.08 15.15 -8.79
CA TRP A 494 -17.14 13.89 -8.04
C TRP A 494 -16.29 12.76 -8.63
N SER A 495 -15.93 12.84 -9.90
CA SER A 495 -15.35 11.75 -10.68
C SER A 495 -14.39 12.28 -11.75
N TYR A 496 -13.28 11.57 -11.91
CA TYR A 496 -12.29 11.79 -12.96
C TYR A 496 -12.04 10.47 -13.68
N CYS A 497 -12.45 10.37 -14.94
CA CYS A 497 -12.37 9.16 -15.74
C CYS A 497 -11.52 9.41 -16.99
N ASP A 498 -10.56 8.53 -17.29
CA ASP A 498 -9.58 8.71 -18.37
C ASP A 498 -9.74 7.71 -19.54
N THR A 499 -10.86 7.00 -19.59
CA THR A 499 -11.24 6.07 -20.68
C THR A 499 -12.75 5.99 -20.82
N ARG A 500 -13.24 5.72 -22.03
CA ARG A 500 -14.69 5.53 -22.29
C ARG A 500 -15.32 4.47 -21.37
N TYR A 501 -14.63 3.37 -21.11
CA TYR A 501 -15.07 2.33 -20.19
C TYR A 501 -15.36 2.87 -18.77
N LYS A 502 -14.46 3.70 -18.24
CA LYS A 502 -14.64 4.32 -16.92
C LYS A 502 -15.78 5.34 -16.93
N ILE A 503 -15.90 6.12 -18.01
CA ILE A 503 -17.00 7.06 -18.23
C ILE A 503 -18.35 6.30 -18.24
N ALA A 504 -18.45 5.18 -18.96
CA ALA A 504 -19.64 4.32 -18.95
C ALA A 504 -19.96 3.82 -17.54
N GLY A 505 -18.92 3.44 -16.79
CA GLY A 505 -19.04 3.03 -15.40
C GLY A 505 -19.75 4.07 -14.52
N GLN A 506 -19.45 5.36 -14.73
CA GLN A 506 -20.10 6.48 -14.03
C GLN A 506 -21.57 6.61 -14.41
N TRP A 507 -21.86 6.71 -15.72
CA TRP A 507 -23.22 6.96 -16.20
C TRP A 507 -24.18 5.81 -15.91
N TYR A 508 -23.72 4.56 -16.02
CA TYR A 508 -24.51 3.37 -15.69
C TYR A 508 -24.76 3.23 -14.18
N GLY A 509 -24.04 4.00 -13.36
CA GLY A 509 -24.24 4.10 -11.92
C GLY A 509 -25.41 4.99 -11.52
N ILE A 510 -25.78 5.99 -12.33
CA ILE A 510 -26.83 6.97 -11.99
C ILE A 510 -28.17 6.28 -11.65
N PRO A 511 -28.69 5.32 -12.45
CA PRO A 511 -29.95 4.63 -12.13
C PRO A 511 -29.87 3.76 -10.86
N LYS A 512 -28.66 3.37 -10.44
CA LYS A 512 -28.47 2.62 -9.19
C LYS A 512 -28.59 3.53 -7.97
N LEU A 513 -28.10 4.77 -8.05
CA LEU A 513 -28.06 5.73 -6.95
C LEU A 513 -29.28 6.68 -6.88
N MET A 514 -29.82 7.06 -8.03
CA MET A 514 -30.91 8.03 -8.17
C MET A 514 -32.24 7.33 -8.43
N LYS A 515 -33.32 7.80 -7.78
CA LYS A 515 -34.70 7.37 -8.07
C LYS A 515 -35.18 7.97 -9.40
N ASN A 516 -34.80 9.22 -9.67
CA ASN A 516 -35.06 9.91 -10.92
C ASN A 516 -33.92 10.90 -11.19
N SER A 517 -33.51 11.03 -12.46
CA SER A 517 -32.59 12.05 -12.95
C SER A 517 -33.16 12.56 -14.26
N ARG A 518 -33.35 13.88 -14.41
CA ARG A 518 -33.86 14.43 -15.68
C ARG A 518 -33.22 15.77 -16.02
N THR A 519 -32.92 15.93 -17.30
CA THR A 519 -32.55 17.21 -17.89
C THR A 519 -33.80 18.08 -18.04
N ILE A 520 -33.76 19.29 -17.47
CA ILE A 520 -34.88 20.25 -17.51
C ILE A 520 -34.70 21.23 -18.68
N LYS A 521 -33.51 21.86 -18.78
CA LYS A 521 -33.21 22.87 -19.78
C LYS A 521 -31.79 22.74 -20.28
N THR A 522 -31.57 23.10 -21.54
CA THR A 522 -30.27 23.21 -22.18
C THR A 522 -30.19 24.49 -22.98
N GLU A 523 -29.03 25.14 -22.99
CA GLU A 523 -28.75 26.33 -23.79
C GLU A 523 -27.35 26.21 -24.39
N VAL A 524 -27.25 26.13 -25.72
CA VAL A 524 -25.96 26.03 -26.42
C VAL A 524 -25.36 27.42 -26.61
N LEU A 525 -24.17 27.63 -26.04
CA LEU A 525 -23.45 28.90 -26.04
C LEU A 525 -22.41 28.99 -27.18
N SER A 526 -21.75 27.88 -27.51
CA SER A 526 -20.72 27.83 -28.55
C SER A 526 -20.74 26.50 -29.27
N SER A 527 -20.53 26.54 -30.59
CA SER A 527 -20.33 25.36 -31.43
C SER A 527 -19.27 25.67 -32.51
N LYS A 528 -18.02 25.36 -32.22
CA LYS A 528 -16.90 25.45 -33.20
C LYS A 528 -16.46 24.04 -33.61
N PRO A 529 -15.66 23.88 -34.68
CA PRO A 529 -15.24 22.56 -35.16
C PRO A 529 -14.72 21.62 -34.06
N ASP A 530 -13.97 22.16 -33.10
CA ASP A 530 -13.31 21.43 -32.01
C ASP A 530 -13.96 21.63 -30.62
N GLU A 531 -15.10 22.31 -30.51
CA GLU A 531 -15.80 22.50 -29.22
C GLU A 531 -17.32 22.60 -29.32
N ILE A 532 -17.98 22.17 -28.24
CA ILE A 532 -19.38 22.48 -27.94
C ILE A 532 -19.45 22.92 -26.48
N ILE A 533 -20.02 24.10 -26.22
CA ILE A 533 -20.22 24.62 -24.86
C ILE A 533 -21.70 24.88 -24.68
N PHE A 534 -22.29 24.33 -23.62
CA PHE A 534 -23.71 24.52 -23.33
C PHE A 534 -23.98 24.52 -21.81
N LYS A 535 -25.01 25.25 -21.41
CA LYS A 535 -25.55 25.20 -20.05
C LYS A 535 -26.55 24.07 -19.94
N LEU A 536 -26.54 23.36 -18.82
CA LEU A 536 -27.41 22.23 -18.52
C LEU A 536 -28.05 22.43 -17.14
N GLN A 537 -29.37 22.35 -17.04
CA GLN A 537 -30.07 22.29 -15.76
C GLN A 537 -30.57 20.86 -15.54
N GLN A 538 -30.01 20.19 -14.54
CA GLN A 538 -30.31 18.80 -14.19
C GLN A 538 -31.02 18.72 -12.84
N GLU A 539 -32.05 17.87 -12.75
CA GLU A 539 -32.72 17.56 -11.49
C GLU A 539 -32.41 16.14 -11.03
N TYR A 540 -31.82 16.03 -9.84
CA TYR A 540 -31.48 14.76 -9.21
C TYR A 540 -32.41 14.46 -8.04
N THR A 541 -32.94 13.25 -8.00
CA THR A 541 -33.74 12.73 -6.88
C THR A 541 -33.08 11.46 -6.32
N PRO A 542 -32.31 11.54 -5.22
CA PRO A 542 -31.66 10.38 -4.62
C PRO A 542 -32.65 9.30 -4.16
N LYS A 543 -32.27 8.02 -4.21
CA LYS A 543 -33.12 6.93 -3.67
C LYS A 543 -33.38 6.98 -2.16
N PRO A 544 -32.39 7.26 -1.28
CA PRO A 544 -32.62 7.21 0.16
C PRO A 544 -33.45 8.39 0.70
N MET A 545 -33.65 9.45 -0.10
CA MET A 545 -34.36 10.66 0.30
C MET A 545 -35.08 11.28 -0.90
N PRO A 546 -36.43 11.36 -0.91
CA PRO A 546 -37.21 11.84 -2.07
C PRO A 546 -37.26 13.38 -2.16
N ILE A 547 -36.12 14.05 -1.96
CA ILE A 547 -35.99 15.50 -2.15
C ILE A 547 -35.25 15.74 -3.46
N SER A 548 -35.93 16.33 -4.43
CA SER A 548 -35.34 16.70 -5.71
C SER A 548 -34.51 17.97 -5.56
N LYS A 549 -33.28 17.97 -6.08
CA LYS A 549 -32.42 19.16 -6.17
C LYS A 549 -32.08 19.46 -7.62
N LYS A 550 -32.19 20.73 -7.99
CA LYS A 550 -31.78 21.25 -9.30
C LYS A 550 -30.34 21.74 -9.23
N VAL A 551 -29.56 21.42 -10.24
CA VAL A 551 -28.16 21.81 -10.39
C VAL A 551 -27.99 22.42 -11.78
N ASN A 552 -27.37 23.59 -11.83
CA ASN A 552 -27.00 24.24 -13.09
C ASN A 552 -25.51 23.97 -13.35
N SER A 553 -25.22 23.53 -14.56
CA SER A 553 -23.89 23.09 -15.01
C SER A 553 -23.49 23.85 -16.27
N LEU A 554 -22.22 24.23 -16.36
CA LEU A 554 -21.61 24.64 -17.63
C LEU A 554 -20.80 23.47 -18.18
N ILE A 555 -21.27 22.90 -19.29
CA ILE A 555 -20.65 21.75 -19.94
C ILE A 555 -19.76 22.22 -21.07
N THR A 556 -18.50 21.80 -21.05
CA THR A 556 -17.53 22.02 -22.13
C THR A 556 -17.10 20.69 -22.72
N LEU A 557 -17.38 20.49 -24.00
CA LEU A 557 -16.96 19.32 -24.78
C LEU A 557 -15.91 19.75 -25.80
N THR A 558 -14.74 19.12 -25.76
CA THR A 558 -13.72 19.23 -26.81
C THR A 558 -13.78 18.01 -27.71
N LEU A 559 -13.83 18.25 -29.03
CA LEU A 559 -13.97 17.21 -30.05
C LEU A 559 -12.63 16.92 -30.74
N ASP A 560 -12.41 15.68 -31.20
CA ASP A 560 -11.30 15.34 -32.10
C ASP A 560 -11.65 15.54 -33.58
N GLN A 561 -10.68 15.19 -34.45
CA GLN A 561 -10.82 15.27 -35.90
C GLN A 561 -11.93 14.35 -36.46
N ASP A 562 -12.30 13.30 -35.71
CA ASP A 562 -13.36 12.36 -36.06
C ASP A 562 -14.74 12.80 -35.49
N GLY A 563 -14.81 13.99 -34.88
CA GLY A 563 -16.03 14.53 -34.29
C GLY A 563 -16.43 13.91 -32.95
N LYS A 564 -15.55 13.12 -32.31
CA LYS A 564 -15.81 12.46 -31.03
C LYS A 564 -15.33 13.27 -29.85
N VAL A 565 -16.02 13.12 -28.71
CA VAL A 565 -15.67 13.81 -27.47
C VAL A 565 -14.39 13.23 -26.88
N ARG A 566 -13.37 14.07 -26.73
CA ARG A 566 -12.08 13.76 -26.08
C ARG A 566 -11.96 14.28 -24.67
N TYR A 567 -12.59 15.43 -24.40
CA TYR A 567 -12.60 16.02 -23.07
C TYR A 567 -14.01 16.53 -22.78
N HIS A 568 -14.58 16.07 -21.67
CA HIS A 568 -15.88 16.52 -21.17
C HIS A 568 -15.68 17.06 -19.76
N LYS A 569 -15.84 18.38 -19.62
CA LYS A 569 -15.76 19.08 -18.34
C LYS A 569 -17.15 19.54 -17.90
N ASP A 570 -17.54 19.20 -16.68
CA ASP A 570 -18.78 19.64 -16.03
C ASP A 570 -18.46 20.52 -14.82
N MET A 571 -18.86 21.80 -14.88
CA MET A 571 -18.66 22.77 -13.80
C MET A 571 -19.98 23.10 -13.12
N TRP A 572 -20.10 22.74 -11.84
CA TRP A 572 -21.28 23.04 -11.01
C TRP A 572 -21.11 24.37 -10.28
N ASN A 573 -22.17 25.19 -10.28
CA ASN A 573 -22.35 26.33 -9.36
C ASN A 573 -21.04 27.05 -8.98
N GLU A 574 -20.32 27.56 -10.01
CA GLU A 574 -19.21 28.51 -9.88
C GLU A 574 -17.88 27.98 -9.29
N LYS A 575 -17.69 26.67 -9.17
CA LYS A 575 -16.39 26.11 -8.73
C LYS A 575 -15.61 25.51 -9.89
N ASP A 576 -14.54 26.18 -10.33
CA ASP A 576 -13.46 25.53 -11.09
C ASP A 576 -12.62 24.71 -10.10
N TYR A 577 -12.64 23.39 -10.25
CA TYR A 577 -12.01 22.50 -9.28
C TYR A 577 -10.54 22.31 -9.66
N SER A 578 -9.63 22.65 -8.75
CA SER A 578 -8.21 22.52 -8.99
C SER A 578 -7.79 21.07 -9.20
N HIS A 579 -6.95 20.84 -10.21
CA HIS A 579 -6.32 19.56 -10.54
C HIS A 579 -5.19 19.15 -9.59
N GLU A 580 -5.12 19.76 -8.40
CA GLU A 580 -4.02 19.61 -7.45
C GLU A 580 -4.50 19.06 -6.10
N GLY A 581 -3.71 18.16 -5.51
CA GLY A 581 -3.90 17.70 -4.14
C GLY A 581 -4.85 16.51 -3.94
N LEU A 582 -5.47 16.44 -2.76
CA LEU A 582 -6.24 15.29 -2.28
C LEU A 582 -7.58 15.09 -3.01
N GLY A 583 -8.16 16.16 -3.57
CA GLY A 583 -9.43 16.12 -4.30
C GLY A 583 -9.37 15.26 -5.57
N LYS A 584 -8.36 15.48 -6.45
CA LYS A 584 -8.14 14.69 -7.67
C LYS A 584 -7.97 13.19 -7.38
N VAL A 585 -7.28 12.85 -6.28
CA VAL A 585 -7.07 11.45 -5.87
C VAL A 585 -8.37 10.78 -5.45
N MET A 586 -9.25 11.48 -4.73
CA MET A 586 -10.53 10.92 -4.31
C MET A 586 -11.49 10.74 -5.50
N LYS A 587 -11.46 11.65 -6.49
CA LYS A 587 -12.20 11.56 -7.76
C LYS A 587 -11.73 10.40 -8.65
N GLU A 588 -10.42 10.24 -8.83
CA GLU A 588 -9.81 9.12 -9.58
C GLU A 588 -10.22 7.77 -8.96
N LEU A 589 -10.18 7.67 -7.62
CA LEU A 589 -10.48 6.44 -6.89
C LEU A 589 -11.97 6.09 -6.92
N ASN A 590 -12.84 7.09 -6.94
CA ASN A 590 -14.28 6.91 -7.13
C ASN A 590 -14.58 6.33 -8.52
N GLY A 591 -14.02 6.91 -9.59
CA GLY A 591 -14.21 6.43 -10.97
C GLY A 591 -13.69 5.00 -11.19
N ASP A 592 -12.51 4.68 -10.65
CA ASP A 592 -11.91 3.33 -10.76
C ASP A 592 -12.69 2.28 -9.96
N HIS A 593 -13.31 2.65 -8.83
CA HIS A 593 -14.08 1.72 -8.02
C HIS A 593 -15.51 1.52 -8.54
N LEU A 594 -16.12 2.55 -9.14
CA LEU A 594 -17.51 2.49 -9.61
C LEU A 594 -17.69 1.42 -10.69
N THR A 595 -16.73 1.29 -11.63
CA THR A 595 -16.76 0.28 -12.70
C THR A 595 -16.87 -1.16 -12.19
N LYS A 596 -16.36 -1.45 -10.98
CA LYS A 596 -16.45 -2.78 -10.35
C LYS A 596 -17.87 -3.10 -9.89
N ILE A 597 -18.66 -2.07 -9.58
CA ILE A 597 -20.05 -2.17 -9.11
C ILE A 597 -21.03 -2.07 -10.29
N THR A 598 -20.71 -1.25 -11.29
CA THR A 598 -21.59 -1.00 -12.44
C THR A 598 -21.43 -2.02 -13.55
N LYS A 599 -20.22 -2.60 -13.73
CA LYS A 599 -19.89 -3.63 -14.73
C LYS A 599 -20.40 -3.27 -16.15
N PRO A 600 -19.94 -2.15 -16.75
CA PRO A 600 -20.29 -1.83 -18.13
C PRO A 600 -19.75 -2.90 -19.11
N PRO A 601 -20.32 -3.01 -20.33
CA PRO A 601 -19.83 -3.93 -21.37
C PRO A 601 -18.33 -3.79 -21.62
N ALA A 602 -17.62 -4.91 -21.75
CA ALA A 602 -16.16 -4.93 -21.91
C ALA A 602 -15.68 -4.40 -23.27
N GLU A 603 -16.59 -4.24 -24.23
CA GLU A 603 -16.31 -3.75 -25.60
C GLU A 603 -16.23 -2.21 -25.68
N LEU A 604 -16.71 -1.51 -24.64
CA LEU A 604 -16.60 -0.05 -24.48
C LEU A 604 -15.20 0.36 -24.01
#